data_AF-A0A140LCK4-F1
#
_entry.id   AF-A0A140LCK4-F1
#
_cell.length_a   1.000
_cell.length_b   1.000
_cell.length_c   1.000
_cell.angle_alpha   90.00
_cell.angle_beta   90.00
_cell.angle_gamma   90.00
#
_symmetry.space_group_name_H-M   'P 1'
#
loop_
_entity.id
_entity.type
_entity.pdbx_description
1 polymer ?
#
loop_
_entity_poly.entity_id
_entity_poly.type
_entity_poly.pdbx_seq_one_letter_code
_entity_poly.pdbx_strand_id
1 'polypeptide(L)'
;MNLKELLGEELYNQIAAALKGKGPDGKDLEVAVINDGSYFPKAKFDEINEERKELKSQLEERDKQLKELKVKVQGNEELTAKIVELENLNKQTKEEYEAKMAALKKETAIELKLKDEKAKNVKAVRALLDLDKVNLDGDNLIGLDEQLKALKEKESYLFGEDTLKGRDPNKKHDPSDSDYRNNPWSKEHFNLTEQGKILRENPELAAKLKAVAGK
;
A
#
# COMPACT_ATOMS: atom_id res chain seq x y z
N MET A 1 6.35 -21.55 -8.25
CA MET A 1 6.41 -20.53 -9.34
C MET A 1 7.00 -19.35 -8.60
N ASN A 2 7.96 -18.63 -9.14
CA ASN A 2 8.57 -17.55 -8.36
C ASN A 2 7.62 -16.33 -8.27
N LEU A 3 7.81 -15.44 -7.28
CA LEU A 3 7.02 -14.21 -7.08
C LEU A 3 6.94 -13.36 -8.37
N LYS A 4 8.00 -13.40 -9.17
CA LYS A 4 8.11 -12.73 -10.47
C LYS A 4 7.24 -13.37 -11.56
N GLU A 5 7.09 -14.69 -11.60
CA GLU A 5 6.23 -15.40 -12.56
C GLU A 5 4.73 -15.25 -12.23
N LEU A 6 4.40 -15.12 -10.94
CA LEU A 6 3.02 -15.07 -10.48
C LEU A 6 2.42 -13.67 -10.54
N LEU A 7 3.25 -12.67 -10.25
CA LEU A 7 2.88 -11.26 -10.34
C LEU A 7 3.24 -10.67 -11.71
N GLY A 8 4.09 -11.36 -12.46
CA GLY A 8 4.74 -10.83 -13.64
C GLY A 8 5.88 -9.87 -13.31
N GLU A 9 6.77 -9.67 -14.26
CA GLU A 9 8.04 -8.97 -14.07
C GLU A 9 7.84 -7.50 -13.69
N GLU A 10 6.81 -6.86 -14.24
CA GLU A 10 6.57 -5.44 -14.03
C GLU A 10 5.93 -5.18 -12.67
N LEU A 11 4.91 -5.96 -12.29
CA LEU A 11 4.27 -5.83 -10.98
C LEU A 11 5.21 -6.25 -9.84
N TYR A 12 6.02 -7.30 -10.05
CA TYR A 12 7.09 -7.68 -9.12
C TYR A 12 8.06 -6.54 -8.90
N ASN A 13 8.51 -5.89 -9.97
CA ASN A 13 9.46 -4.78 -9.89
C ASN A 13 8.84 -3.51 -9.30
N GLN A 14 7.55 -3.23 -9.56
CA GLN A 14 6.82 -2.11 -8.95
C GLN A 14 6.63 -2.32 -7.45
N ILE A 15 6.26 -3.53 -7.03
CA ILE A 15 6.21 -3.91 -5.60
C ILE A 15 7.61 -3.78 -4.98
N ALA A 16 8.64 -4.37 -5.60
CA ALA A 16 10.02 -4.27 -5.13
C ALA A 16 10.55 -2.82 -5.07
N ALA A 17 10.11 -1.96 -5.99
CA ALA A 17 10.49 -0.55 -6.03
C ALA A 17 9.76 0.29 -4.96
N ALA A 18 8.47 0.02 -4.72
CA ALA A 18 7.70 0.61 -3.62
C ALA A 18 8.25 0.20 -2.24
N LEU A 19 9.04 -0.87 -2.18
CA LEU A 19 9.74 -1.40 -1.01
C LEU A 19 11.17 -0.89 -0.85
N LYS A 20 11.64 0.07 -1.65
CA LYS A 20 12.99 0.66 -1.50
C LYS A 20 13.11 1.46 -0.20
N GLY A 21 13.43 0.76 0.88
CA GLY A 21 13.81 1.26 2.19
C GLY A 21 14.60 0.19 2.95
N LYS A 22 15.49 0.63 3.85
CA LYS A 22 16.16 -0.27 4.80
C LYS A 22 15.34 -0.33 6.07
N GLY A 23 15.13 -1.53 6.61
CA GLY A 23 14.56 -1.67 7.95
C GLY A 23 15.44 -1.00 9.02
N PRO A 24 14.96 -0.86 10.27
CA PRO A 24 15.73 -0.28 11.38
C PRO A 24 17.12 -0.91 11.58
N ASP A 25 17.27 -2.16 11.11
CA ASP A 25 18.47 -2.98 11.22
C ASP A 25 19.42 -2.87 10.01
N GLY A 26 19.15 -1.96 9.06
CA GLY A 26 20.02 -1.71 7.90
C GLY A 26 19.99 -2.77 6.79
N LYS A 27 19.09 -3.77 6.90
CA LYS A 27 18.83 -4.82 5.89
C LYS A 27 17.76 -4.38 4.89
N ASP A 28 17.88 -4.87 3.66
CA ASP A 28 16.93 -4.59 2.58
C ASP A 28 15.55 -5.19 2.89
N LEU A 29 14.48 -4.40 2.70
CA LEU A 29 13.10 -4.83 2.93
C LEU A 29 12.62 -5.76 1.80
N GLU A 30 12.88 -7.06 1.93
CA GLU A 30 12.38 -8.11 1.01
C GLU A 30 10.97 -8.58 1.40
N VAL A 31 9.94 -7.74 1.18
CA VAL A 31 8.63 -8.00 1.79
C VAL A 31 7.44 -7.66 0.88
N ALA A 32 6.60 -8.63 0.57
CA ALA A 32 5.30 -8.36 -0.08
C ALA A 32 4.38 -7.56 0.87
N VAL A 33 3.79 -6.47 0.37
CA VAL A 33 2.80 -5.66 1.10
C VAL A 33 1.45 -6.39 1.08
N ILE A 34 0.94 -6.75 2.25
CA ILE A 34 -0.48 -7.12 2.41
C ILE A 34 -1.30 -5.83 2.60
N ASN A 35 -2.56 -5.84 2.18
CA ASN A 35 -3.54 -4.74 2.18
C ASN A 35 -3.60 -3.93 3.50
N ASP A 36 -3.16 -4.50 4.63
CA ASP A 36 -3.15 -3.89 5.96
C ASP A 36 -1.84 -3.21 6.39
N GLY A 37 -0.79 -3.23 5.54
CA GLY A 37 0.54 -2.71 5.90
C GLY A 37 1.40 -3.69 6.70
N SER A 38 0.96 -4.94 6.84
CA SER A 38 1.76 -6.02 7.43
C SER A 38 2.81 -6.53 6.45
N TYR A 39 4.01 -6.81 6.97
CA TYR A 39 5.17 -7.23 6.19
C TYR A 39 5.17 -8.78 6.01
N PHE A 40 5.00 -9.29 4.78
CA PHE A 40 5.18 -10.72 4.45
C PHE A 40 6.59 -11.05 3.89
N PRO A 41 7.42 -11.85 4.59
CA PRO A 41 8.78 -12.19 4.13
C PRO A 41 8.77 -12.94 2.79
N LYS A 42 9.64 -12.55 1.85
CA LYS A 42 9.82 -13.22 0.55
C LYS A 42 9.99 -14.75 0.68
N ALA A 43 10.75 -15.21 1.68
CA ALA A 43 10.93 -16.63 1.96
C ALA A 43 9.61 -17.37 2.24
N LYS A 44 8.69 -16.77 3.01
CA LYS A 44 7.36 -17.35 3.27
C LYS A 44 6.48 -17.35 2.03
N PHE A 45 6.63 -16.35 1.16
CA PHE A 45 5.91 -16.32 -0.10
C PHE A 45 6.40 -17.42 -1.07
N ASP A 46 7.72 -17.56 -1.21
CA ASP A 46 8.31 -18.60 -2.04
C ASP A 46 7.93 -20.00 -1.53
N GLU A 47 7.89 -20.20 -0.20
CA GLU A 47 7.39 -21.42 0.47
C GLU A 47 5.92 -21.71 0.12
N ILE A 48 5.01 -20.75 0.30
CA ILE A 48 3.57 -20.88 -0.04
C ILE A 48 3.38 -21.18 -1.53
N ASN A 49 4.23 -20.65 -2.40
CA ASN A 49 4.14 -20.89 -3.83
C ASN A 49 4.59 -22.29 -4.25
N GLU A 50 5.62 -22.82 -3.61
CA GLU A 50 6.04 -24.19 -3.83
C GLU A 50 5.01 -25.16 -3.22
N GLU A 51 4.46 -24.87 -2.05
CA GLU A 51 3.33 -25.62 -1.47
C GLU A 51 2.12 -25.61 -2.41
N ARG A 52 1.79 -24.47 -3.01
CA ARG A 52 0.72 -24.37 -4.01
C ARG A 52 1.00 -25.22 -5.25
N LYS A 53 2.22 -25.18 -5.79
CA LYS A 53 2.60 -26.01 -6.94
C LYS A 53 2.44 -27.49 -6.58
N GLU A 54 2.89 -27.88 -5.40
CA GLU A 54 2.77 -29.24 -4.89
C GLU A 54 1.31 -29.66 -4.78
N LEU A 55 0.46 -28.83 -4.17
CA LEU A 55 -0.98 -29.06 -4.08
C LEU A 55 -1.65 -29.17 -5.46
N LYS A 56 -1.21 -28.36 -6.44
CA LYS A 56 -1.70 -28.45 -7.83
C LYS A 56 -1.28 -29.77 -8.48
N SER A 57 -0.04 -30.19 -8.29
CA SER A 57 0.46 -31.50 -8.77
C SER A 57 -0.33 -32.65 -8.13
N GLN A 58 -0.57 -32.59 -6.82
CA GLN A 58 -1.38 -33.57 -6.11
C GLN A 58 -2.82 -33.63 -6.62
N LEU A 59 -3.44 -32.49 -6.96
CA LEU A 59 -4.77 -32.44 -7.59
C LEU A 59 -4.78 -33.13 -8.95
N GLU A 60 -3.78 -32.87 -9.79
CA GLU A 60 -3.66 -33.50 -11.11
C GLU A 60 -3.46 -35.02 -11.00
N GLU A 61 -2.65 -35.46 -10.03
CA GLU A 61 -2.47 -36.88 -9.72
C GLU A 61 -3.76 -37.53 -9.20
N ARG A 62 -4.51 -36.84 -8.32
CA ARG A 62 -5.83 -37.33 -7.85
C ARG A 62 -6.82 -37.48 -9.01
N ASP A 63 -6.87 -36.51 -9.92
CA ASP A 63 -7.74 -36.58 -11.09
C ASP A 63 -7.38 -37.75 -12.01
N LYS A 64 -6.08 -38.05 -12.15
CA LYS A 64 -5.62 -39.23 -12.87
C LYS A 64 -6.05 -40.53 -12.17
N GLN A 65 -5.90 -40.60 -10.84
CA GLN A 65 -6.34 -41.74 -10.05
C GLN A 65 -7.85 -41.95 -10.13
N LEU A 66 -8.65 -40.88 -10.11
CA LEU A 66 -10.11 -40.95 -10.28
C LEU A 66 -10.48 -41.52 -11.65
N LYS A 67 -9.80 -41.11 -12.73
CA LYS A 67 -10.00 -41.68 -14.07
C LYS A 67 -9.63 -43.16 -14.12
N GLU A 68 -8.52 -43.56 -13.52
CA GLU A 68 -8.12 -44.98 -13.45
C GLU A 68 -9.11 -45.81 -12.63
N LEU A 69 -9.57 -45.28 -11.49
CA LEU A 69 -10.60 -45.90 -10.65
C LEU A 69 -11.91 -46.05 -11.43
N LYS A 70 -12.30 -45.04 -12.22
CA LYS A 70 -13.51 -45.08 -13.06
C LYS A 70 -13.52 -46.26 -14.00
N VAL A 71 -12.38 -46.53 -14.65
CA VAL A 71 -12.20 -47.69 -15.54
C VAL A 71 -12.29 -48.99 -14.76
N LYS A 72 -11.67 -49.06 -13.58
CA LYS A 72 -11.67 -50.27 -12.73
C LYS A 72 -13.04 -50.60 -12.13
N VAL A 73 -13.89 -49.60 -11.88
CA VAL A 73 -15.23 -49.80 -11.31
C VAL A 73 -16.34 -49.81 -12.36
N GLN A 74 -16.00 -49.84 -13.67
CA GLN A 74 -16.99 -49.98 -14.72
C GLN A 74 -17.85 -51.22 -14.48
N GLY A 75 -19.16 -51.01 -14.31
CA GLY A 75 -20.14 -52.06 -13.98
C GLY A 75 -20.71 -51.97 -12.56
N ASN A 76 -20.14 -51.17 -11.66
CA ASN A 76 -20.76 -50.79 -10.40
C ASN A 76 -21.32 -49.36 -10.52
N GLU A 77 -22.64 -49.25 -10.68
CA GLU A 77 -23.33 -47.98 -10.90
C GLU A 77 -23.12 -46.98 -9.76
N GLU A 78 -23.15 -47.46 -8.51
CA GLU A 78 -23.02 -46.62 -7.31
C GLU A 78 -21.60 -46.03 -7.18
N LEU A 79 -20.56 -46.87 -7.40
CA LEU A 79 -19.17 -46.41 -7.40
C LEU A 79 -18.87 -45.51 -8.61
N THR A 80 -19.43 -45.80 -9.77
CA THR A 80 -19.25 -44.96 -10.97
C THR A 80 -19.89 -43.58 -10.76
N ALA A 81 -21.09 -43.52 -10.17
CA ALA A 81 -21.75 -42.26 -9.83
C ALA A 81 -20.94 -41.43 -8.83
N LYS A 82 -20.40 -42.07 -7.79
CA LYS A 82 -19.53 -41.42 -6.78
C LYS A 82 -18.27 -40.82 -7.41
N ILE A 83 -17.65 -41.51 -8.37
CA ILE A 83 -16.46 -41.01 -9.07
C ILE A 83 -16.80 -39.80 -9.94
N VAL A 84 -17.92 -39.81 -10.65
CA VAL A 84 -18.37 -38.65 -11.45
C VAL A 84 -18.66 -37.44 -10.56
N GLU A 85 -19.27 -37.66 -9.40
CA GLU A 85 -19.49 -36.61 -8.39
C GLU A 85 -18.16 -36.00 -7.92
N LEU A 86 -17.17 -36.83 -7.58
CA LEU A 86 -15.83 -36.40 -7.16
C LEU A 86 -15.09 -35.66 -8.29
N GLU A 87 -15.18 -36.11 -9.54
CA GLU A 87 -14.59 -35.42 -10.69
C GLU A 87 -15.19 -34.03 -10.88
N ASN A 88 -16.51 -33.88 -10.70
CA ASN A 88 -17.18 -32.59 -10.81
C ASN A 88 -16.82 -31.65 -9.65
N LEU A 89 -16.79 -32.17 -8.42
CA LEU A 89 -16.41 -31.40 -7.24
C LEU A 89 -14.96 -30.87 -7.36
N ASN A 90 -14.03 -31.71 -7.83
CA ASN A 90 -12.65 -31.30 -8.07
C ASN A 90 -12.55 -30.17 -9.11
N LYS A 91 -13.30 -30.28 -10.23
CA LYS A 91 -13.35 -29.24 -11.26
C LYS A 91 -13.90 -27.93 -10.73
N GLN A 92 -15.03 -27.97 -10.03
CA GLN A 92 -15.63 -26.77 -9.42
C GLN A 92 -14.67 -26.12 -8.42
N THR A 93 -14.03 -26.91 -7.56
CA THR A 93 -13.06 -26.42 -6.58
C THR A 93 -11.87 -25.75 -7.27
N LYS A 94 -11.39 -26.33 -8.39
CA LYS A 94 -10.28 -25.76 -9.18
C LYS A 94 -10.68 -24.43 -9.83
N GLU A 95 -11.85 -24.38 -10.47
CA GLU A 95 -12.38 -23.16 -11.09
C GLU A 95 -12.59 -22.04 -10.06
N GLU A 96 -13.19 -22.35 -8.91
CA GLU A 96 -13.35 -21.40 -7.81
C GLU A 96 -12.02 -20.88 -7.28
N TYR A 97 -11.02 -21.75 -7.13
CA TYR A 97 -9.71 -21.36 -6.66
C TYR A 97 -9.00 -20.47 -7.67
N GLU A 98 -9.03 -20.83 -8.96
CA GLU A 98 -8.46 -20.02 -10.03
C GLU A 98 -9.13 -18.64 -10.11
N ALA A 99 -10.47 -18.58 -9.98
CA ALA A 99 -11.23 -17.34 -9.93
C ALA A 99 -10.86 -16.47 -8.71
N LYS A 100 -10.81 -17.05 -7.51
CA LYS A 100 -10.38 -16.34 -6.28
C LYS A 100 -8.96 -15.77 -6.44
N MET A 101 -8.08 -16.50 -7.10
CA MET A 101 -6.70 -16.06 -7.29
C MET A 101 -6.54 -15.00 -8.35
N ALA A 102 -7.30 -15.08 -9.46
CA ALA A 102 -7.37 -13.99 -10.42
C ALA A 102 -7.94 -12.71 -9.77
N ALA A 103 -9.00 -12.84 -8.95
CA ALA A 103 -9.58 -11.72 -8.21
C ALA A 103 -8.58 -11.08 -7.24
N LEU A 104 -7.86 -11.90 -6.46
CA LEU A 104 -6.85 -11.41 -5.52
C LEU A 104 -5.68 -10.71 -6.24
N LYS A 105 -5.21 -11.26 -7.37
CA LYS A 105 -4.19 -10.60 -8.20
C LYS A 105 -4.67 -9.24 -8.71
N LYS A 106 -5.88 -9.18 -9.27
CA LYS A 106 -6.49 -7.94 -9.75
C LYS A 106 -6.63 -6.91 -8.64
N GLU A 107 -7.15 -7.32 -7.49
CA GLU A 107 -7.29 -6.46 -6.31
C GLU A 107 -5.94 -5.89 -5.85
N THR A 108 -4.92 -6.75 -5.74
CA THR A 108 -3.57 -6.35 -5.31
C THR A 108 -2.94 -5.37 -6.31
N ALA A 109 -3.06 -5.65 -7.61
CA ALA A 109 -2.53 -4.76 -8.65
C ALA A 109 -3.20 -3.37 -8.59
N ILE A 110 -4.52 -3.33 -8.39
CA ILE A 110 -5.27 -2.07 -8.25
C ILE A 110 -4.80 -1.30 -7.01
N GLU A 111 -4.66 -1.96 -5.87
CA GLU A 111 -4.22 -1.32 -4.63
C GLU A 111 -2.79 -0.76 -4.74
N LEU A 112 -1.89 -1.47 -5.41
CA LEU A 112 -0.54 -0.99 -5.68
C LEU A 112 -0.56 0.25 -6.57
N LYS A 113 -1.30 0.21 -7.68
CA LYS A 113 -1.44 1.35 -8.57
C LYS A 113 -2.00 2.58 -7.84
N LEU A 114 -3.00 2.39 -6.97
CA LEU A 114 -3.55 3.48 -6.16
C LEU A 114 -2.54 4.06 -5.17
N LYS A 115 -1.69 3.22 -4.58
CA LYS A 115 -0.58 3.67 -3.72
C LYS A 115 0.45 4.47 -4.52
N ASP A 116 0.84 3.99 -5.71
CA ASP A 116 1.79 4.67 -6.60
C ASP A 116 1.27 6.04 -7.04
N GLU A 117 -0.04 6.14 -7.30
CA GLU A 117 -0.72 7.38 -7.64
C GLU A 117 -0.95 8.31 -6.43
N LYS A 118 -0.41 7.95 -5.25
CA LYS A 118 -0.50 8.65 -3.97
C LYS A 118 -1.93 8.86 -3.48
N ALA A 119 -2.79 7.85 -3.58
CA ALA A 119 -4.12 7.89 -2.97
C ALA A 119 -3.99 7.99 -1.44
N LYS A 120 -4.61 8.99 -0.82
CA LYS A 120 -4.58 9.20 0.65
C LYS A 120 -5.30 8.07 1.39
N ASN A 121 -6.39 7.56 0.82
CA ASN A 121 -7.10 6.39 1.32
C ASN A 121 -7.42 5.45 0.16
N VAL A 122 -6.59 4.42 0.00
CA VAL A 122 -6.70 3.42 -1.07
C VAL A 122 -8.09 2.78 -1.12
N LYS A 123 -8.69 2.45 0.03
CA LYS A 123 -10.02 1.84 0.09
C LYS A 123 -11.12 2.80 -0.39
N ALA A 124 -11.05 4.06 0.01
CA ALA A 124 -12.02 5.07 -0.40
C ALA A 124 -11.90 5.38 -1.90
N VAL A 125 -10.68 5.59 -2.40
CA VAL A 125 -10.45 5.86 -3.83
C VAL A 125 -10.87 4.66 -4.68
N ARG A 126 -10.57 3.44 -4.23
CA ARG A 126 -11.01 2.20 -4.89
C ARG A 126 -12.53 2.09 -5.01
N ALA A 127 -13.28 2.49 -3.99
CA ALA A 127 -14.74 2.45 -4.01
C ALA A 127 -15.36 3.43 -5.02
N LEU A 128 -14.61 4.44 -5.47
CA LEU A 128 -15.04 5.41 -6.48
C LEU A 128 -14.73 4.96 -7.91
N LEU A 129 -14.01 3.85 -8.07
CA LEU A 129 -13.63 3.30 -9.37
C LEU A 129 -14.61 2.23 -9.83
N ASP A 130 -14.82 2.16 -11.13
CA ASP A 130 -15.62 1.14 -11.77
C ASP A 130 -14.72 -0.07 -12.09
N LEU A 131 -14.62 -0.96 -11.10
CA LEU A 131 -13.76 -2.16 -11.15
C LEU A 131 -14.21 -3.18 -12.20
N ASP A 132 -15.46 -3.12 -12.65
CA ASP A 132 -16.00 -4.01 -13.69
C ASP A 132 -15.44 -3.65 -15.07
N LYS A 133 -15.09 -2.38 -15.28
CA LYS A 133 -14.41 -1.89 -16.49
C LYS A 133 -12.90 -2.06 -16.46
N VAL A 134 -12.33 -2.48 -15.32
CA VAL A 134 -10.89 -2.69 -15.18
C VAL A 134 -10.55 -4.14 -15.52
N ASN A 135 -9.76 -4.36 -16.56
CA ASN A 135 -9.28 -5.70 -16.91
C ASN A 135 -7.80 -5.84 -16.62
N LEU A 136 -7.41 -7.05 -16.24
CA LEU A 136 -6.02 -7.42 -16.00
C LEU A 136 -5.51 -8.15 -17.23
N ASP A 137 -4.65 -7.48 -18.00
CA ASP A 137 -3.98 -8.05 -19.17
C ASP A 137 -2.49 -8.25 -18.85
N GLY A 138 -2.14 -9.47 -18.48
CA GLY A 138 -0.85 -9.78 -17.86
C GLY A 138 -0.67 -8.97 -16.57
N ASP A 139 0.20 -7.97 -16.62
CA ASP A 139 0.56 -7.12 -15.48
C ASP A 139 -0.14 -5.75 -15.52
N ASN A 140 -0.81 -5.44 -16.64
CA ASN A 140 -1.38 -4.12 -16.88
C ASN A 140 -2.88 -4.08 -16.55
N LEU A 141 -3.29 -3.00 -15.88
CA LEU A 141 -4.68 -2.72 -15.56
C LEU A 141 -5.29 -1.80 -16.61
N ILE A 142 -5.91 -2.39 -17.63
CA ILE A 142 -6.54 -1.66 -18.72
C ILE A 142 -7.80 -0.97 -18.18
N GLY A 143 -7.94 0.32 -18.48
CA GLY A 143 -9.09 1.15 -18.09
C GLY A 143 -8.97 1.80 -16.71
N LEU A 144 -8.00 1.40 -15.88
CA LEU A 144 -7.80 2.01 -14.55
C LEU A 144 -7.14 3.40 -14.65
N ASP A 145 -6.15 3.57 -15.52
CA ASP A 145 -5.41 4.83 -15.67
C ASP A 145 -6.32 6.00 -16.10
N GLU A 146 -7.26 5.74 -17.00
CA GLU A 146 -8.22 6.74 -17.47
C GLU A 146 -9.17 7.19 -16.35
N GLN A 147 -9.68 6.22 -15.57
CA GLN A 147 -10.52 6.51 -14.42
C GLN A 147 -9.76 7.30 -13.36
N LEU A 148 -8.50 6.95 -13.10
CA LEU A 148 -7.67 7.66 -12.12
C LEU A 148 -7.34 9.09 -12.54
N LYS A 149 -7.08 9.33 -13.82
CA LYS A 149 -6.92 10.70 -14.35
C LYS A 149 -8.19 11.52 -14.16
N ALA A 150 -9.34 10.99 -14.56
CA ALA A 150 -10.63 11.67 -14.38
C ALA A 150 -10.97 11.93 -12.90
N LEU A 151 -10.64 10.99 -12.02
CA LEU A 151 -10.86 11.12 -10.59
C LEU A 151 -9.92 12.16 -9.97
N LYS A 152 -8.65 12.23 -10.41
CA LYS A 152 -7.70 13.28 -9.99
C LYS A 152 -8.13 14.68 -10.41
N GLU A 153 -8.74 14.82 -11.58
CA GLU A 153 -9.27 16.11 -12.06
C GLU A 153 -10.48 16.57 -11.24
N LYS A 154 -11.38 15.65 -10.89
CA LYS A 154 -12.61 15.96 -10.13
C LYS A 154 -12.36 16.10 -8.63
N GLU A 155 -11.55 15.22 -8.07
CA GLU A 155 -11.39 15.02 -6.63
C GLU A 155 -9.91 14.93 -6.25
N SER A 156 -9.13 15.93 -6.69
CA SER A 156 -7.69 16.02 -6.43
C SER A 156 -7.30 15.90 -4.94
N TYR A 157 -8.21 16.29 -4.03
CA TYR A 157 -8.01 16.21 -2.59
C TYR A 157 -7.84 14.78 -2.07
N LEU A 158 -8.30 13.76 -2.81
CA LEU A 158 -8.14 12.34 -2.46
C LEU A 158 -6.72 11.82 -2.72
N PHE A 159 -5.88 12.59 -3.43
CA PHE A 159 -4.53 12.22 -3.82
C PHE A 159 -3.50 13.19 -3.25
N GLY A 160 -2.24 12.74 -3.19
CA GLY A 160 -1.11 13.49 -2.67
C GLY A 160 -0.56 12.94 -1.36
N GLU A 161 0.52 13.54 -0.89
CA GLU A 161 1.13 13.12 0.38
C GLU A 161 0.25 13.51 1.56
N ASP A 162 0.14 12.61 2.53
CA ASP A 162 -0.53 12.86 3.79
C ASP A 162 0.37 13.75 4.64
N THR A 163 0.33 15.06 4.36
CA THR A 163 1.08 16.04 5.13
C THR A 163 0.37 16.32 6.45
N LEU A 164 0.27 15.30 7.31
CA LEU A 164 0.00 15.48 8.73
C LEU A 164 1.26 16.12 9.34
N LYS A 165 1.42 17.43 9.14
CA LYS A 165 2.37 18.22 9.91
C LYS A 165 1.80 18.32 11.32
N GLY A 166 2.21 17.40 12.19
CA GLY A 166 2.06 17.58 13.62
C GLY A 166 2.63 18.94 14.02
N ARG A 167 1.93 19.68 14.87
CA ARG A 167 2.53 20.84 15.53
C ARG A 167 3.64 20.31 16.43
N ASP A 168 4.88 20.55 16.05
CA ASP A 168 6.04 20.17 16.86
C ASP A 168 5.88 20.79 18.27
N PRO A 169 5.65 19.98 19.33
CA PRO A 169 5.49 20.50 20.68
C PRO A 169 6.78 21.16 21.17
N ASN A 170 7.89 20.89 20.48
CA ASN A 170 9.24 21.30 20.83
C ASN A 170 9.90 22.10 19.70
N LYS A 171 9.13 23.00 19.05
CA LYS A 171 9.76 24.25 18.59
C LYS A 171 10.30 24.97 19.82
N LYS A 172 11.51 24.58 20.24
CA LYS A 172 12.37 25.43 21.05
C LYS A 172 12.38 26.76 20.31
N HIS A 173 11.82 27.78 20.93
CA HIS A 173 12.10 29.14 20.52
C HIS A 173 13.61 29.25 20.74
N ASP A 174 14.38 29.05 19.68
CA ASP A 174 15.82 29.22 19.76
C ASP A 174 16.04 30.70 20.10
N PRO A 175 16.60 31.03 21.27
CA PRO A 175 16.89 32.42 21.62
C PRO A 175 17.92 33.04 20.67
N SER A 176 18.48 32.26 19.75
CA SER A 176 19.52 32.67 18.82
C SER A 176 19.01 33.37 17.54
N ASP A 177 17.69 33.54 17.34
CA ASP A 177 17.19 34.46 16.30
C ASP A 177 17.80 35.85 16.54
N SER A 178 18.44 36.42 15.53
CA SER A 178 19.25 37.64 15.67
C SER A 178 18.45 38.80 16.28
N ASP A 179 17.15 38.79 16.04
CA ASP A 179 16.18 39.80 16.47
C ASP A 179 15.95 39.80 18.00
N TYR A 180 16.28 38.71 18.71
CA TYR A 180 16.06 38.60 20.16
C TYR A 180 17.33 38.84 20.99
N ARG A 181 18.52 38.79 20.38
CA ARG A 181 19.80 38.90 21.11
C ARG A 181 20.01 40.25 21.79
N ASN A 182 19.43 41.32 21.24
CA ASN A 182 19.50 42.67 21.81
C ASN A 182 18.09 43.23 22.03
N ASN A 183 17.17 42.41 22.57
CA ASN A 183 15.80 42.84 22.81
C ASN A 183 15.76 44.05 23.76
N PRO A 184 15.29 45.24 23.31
CA PRO A 184 15.32 46.44 24.12
C PRO A 184 14.32 46.42 25.29
N TRP A 185 13.47 45.40 25.40
CA TRP A 185 12.60 45.14 26.55
C TRP A 185 13.18 44.11 27.54
N SER A 186 14.29 43.44 27.24
CA SER A 186 14.93 42.50 28.17
C SER A 186 15.65 43.25 29.30
N LYS A 187 15.87 42.58 30.44
CA LYS A 187 16.62 43.15 31.57
C LYS A 187 18.08 43.47 31.22
N GLU A 188 18.67 42.69 30.32
CA GLU A 188 20.08 42.79 29.94
C GLU A 188 20.33 43.89 28.90
N HIS A 189 19.34 44.22 28.05
CA HIS A 189 19.50 45.15 26.92
C HIS A 189 18.48 46.30 26.92
N PHE A 190 17.93 46.65 28.09
CA PHE A 190 16.87 47.65 28.23
C PHE A 190 17.23 49.02 27.62
N ASN A 191 16.48 49.48 26.61
CA ASN A 191 16.71 50.75 25.93
C ASN A 191 15.41 51.44 25.48
N LEU A 192 15.01 52.52 26.16
CA LEU A 192 13.77 53.26 25.89
C LEU A 192 13.71 53.92 24.51
N THR A 193 14.86 54.35 23.96
CA THR A 193 14.92 55.00 22.65
C THR A 193 14.61 54.01 21.53
N GLU A 194 15.21 52.82 21.59
CA GLU A 194 14.93 51.74 20.65
C GLU A 194 13.51 51.18 20.79
N GLN A 195 13.00 51.08 22.03
CA GLN A 195 11.61 50.72 22.25
C GLN A 195 10.64 51.70 21.56
N GLY A 196 10.89 53.00 21.69
CA GLY A 196 10.07 54.04 21.06
C GLY A 196 10.13 54.02 19.54
N LYS A 197 11.30 53.70 18.98
CA LYS A 197 11.49 53.56 17.53
C LYS A 197 10.76 52.34 16.98
N ILE A 198 10.95 51.17 17.59
CA ILE A 198 10.30 49.91 17.17
C ILE A 198 8.78 49.99 17.33
N LEU A 199 8.27 50.64 18.39
CA LEU A 199 6.82 50.85 18.56
C LEU A 199 6.20 51.69 17.43
N ARG A 200 6.97 52.60 16.83
CA ARG A 200 6.52 53.46 15.73
C ARG A 200 6.67 52.79 14.37
N GLU A 201 7.75 52.05 14.17
CA GLU A 201 8.10 51.44 12.88
C GLU A 201 7.47 50.06 12.69
N ASN A 202 7.39 49.25 13.74
CA ASN A 202 6.86 47.88 13.69
C ASN A 202 6.19 47.46 15.01
N PRO A 203 4.91 47.80 15.21
CA PRO A 203 4.17 47.49 16.44
C PRO A 203 4.00 45.98 16.68
N GLU A 204 3.96 45.15 15.63
CA GLU A 204 3.89 43.68 15.77
C GLU A 204 5.19 43.09 16.31
N LEU A 205 6.34 43.59 15.85
CA LEU A 205 7.65 43.21 16.38
C LEU A 205 7.78 43.63 17.85
N ALA A 206 7.31 44.83 18.21
CA ALA A 206 7.29 45.29 19.60
C ALA A 206 6.47 44.35 20.52
N ALA A 207 5.30 43.89 20.06
CA ALA A 207 4.47 42.95 20.82
C ALA A 207 5.16 41.60 21.05
N LYS A 208 5.84 41.07 20.02
CA LYS A 208 6.63 39.83 20.11
C LYS A 208 7.80 39.97 21.08
N LEU A 209 8.57 41.06 20.98
CA LEU A 209 9.73 41.31 21.84
C LEU A 209 9.33 41.52 23.31
N LYS A 210 8.21 42.20 23.59
CA LYS A 210 7.65 42.33 24.94
C LYS A 210 7.21 40.98 25.52
N ALA A 211 6.56 40.12 24.72
CA ALA A 211 6.10 38.81 25.16
C ALA A 211 7.25 37.86 25.51
N VAL A 212 8.38 37.97 24.81
CA VAL A 212 9.60 37.19 25.10
C VAL A 212 10.33 37.73 26.34
N ALA A 213 10.36 39.04 26.55
CA ALA A 213 11.02 39.65 27.71
C ALA A 213 10.28 39.45 29.05
N GLY A 214 8.99 39.12 29.01
CA GLY A 214 8.14 38.88 30.19
C GLY A 214 8.20 37.46 30.76
N LYS A 215 9.05 36.59 30.20
CA LYS A 215 9.38 35.27 30.75
C LYS A 215 10.73 35.31 31.44
#